data_AF-A0A2U2XBX2-F1
#
_entry.id   AF-A0A2U2XBX2-F1
#
_cell.length_a   1.000
_cell.length_b   1.000
_cell.length_c   1.000
_cell.angle_alpha   90.00
_cell.angle_beta   90.00
_cell.angle_gamma   90.00
#
_symmetry.space_group_name_H-M   'P 1'
#
loop_
_entity.id
_entity.type
_entity.pdbx_description
1 polymer ?
#
loop_
_entity_poly.entity_id
_entity_poly.type
_entity_poly.pdbx_seq_one_letter_code
_entity_poly.pdbx_strand_id
1 'polypeptide(L)'
;MKQYLIFLVLIAFIVSSCDKVKELKDEISSHKYSPQLVLKPVDSLSRIYSPHCSELIPFPLDSAESLEIDVDNDGLKDFKFTYTTHYEFVSSVDSCENHNSSILMEAIGLENKIIVKEEAMNQVRVLAQDDLISNTSSVSSNAFIFLEDAEVAEDVVLESGNKFIGVRLSSNRMGWIKVYHDRSIFKFTVLQNAYNSNFHLDIKAGQTK
;
A
#
# COMPACT_ATOMS: atom_id res chain seq x y z
N MET A 1 1.04 -11.56 -66.69
CA MET A 1 1.05 -12.75 -65.79
C MET A 1 2.16 -12.73 -64.74
N LYS A 2 3.44 -12.45 -65.10
CA LYS A 2 4.55 -12.43 -64.11
C LYS A 2 4.41 -11.42 -62.96
N GLN A 3 3.81 -10.24 -63.21
CA GLN A 3 3.60 -9.22 -62.17
C GLN A 3 2.57 -9.62 -61.10
N TYR A 4 1.51 -10.35 -61.48
CA TYR A 4 0.50 -10.84 -60.53
C TYR A 4 1.06 -11.90 -59.58
N LEU A 5 2.04 -12.67 -60.05
CA LEU A 5 2.68 -13.73 -59.27
C LEU A 5 3.58 -13.15 -58.16
N ILE A 6 4.26 -12.03 -58.45
CA ILE A 6 5.06 -11.29 -57.45
C ILE A 6 4.15 -10.69 -56.37
N PHE A 7 2.99 -10.14 -56.77
CA PHE A 7 2.04 -9.56 -55.83
C PHE A 7 1.44 -10.60 -54.88
N LEU A 8 1.14 -11.80 -55.40
CA LEU A 8 0.64 -12.93 -54.61
C LEU A 8 1.67 -13.45 -53.60
N VAL A 9 2.95 -13.50 -53.98
CA VAL A 9 4.04 -13.91 -53.07
C VAL A 9 4.23 -12.89 -51.95
N LEU A 10 4.15 -11.59 -52.25
CA LEU A 10 4.22 -10.53 -51.23
C LEU A 10 3.08 -10.60 -50.23
N ILE A 11 1.85 -10.83 -50.69
CA ILE A 11 0.70 -11.01 -49.80
C ILE A 11 0.87 -12.28 -48.93
N ALA A 12 1.34 -13.39 -49.52
CA ALA A 12 1.60 -14.61 -48.76
C ALA A 12 2.65 -14.40 -47.65
N PHE A 13 3.70 -13.62 -47.92
CA PHE A 13 4.72 -13.27 -46.92
C PHE A 13 4.17 -12.42 -45.77
N ILE A 14 3.27 -11.47 -46.06
CA ILE A 14 2.63 -10.62 -45.04
C ILE A 14 1.69 -11.46 -44.16
N VAL A 15 0.95 -12.42 -44.75
CA VAL A 15 0.04 -13.30 -44.00
C VAL A 15 0.82 -14.33 -43.18
N SER A 16 1.99 -14.79 -43.63
CA SER A 16 2.86 -15.69 -42.86
C SER A 16 3.69 -15.00 -41.77
N SER A 17 3.81 -13.67 -41.80
CA SER A 17 4.48 -12.87 -40.77
C SER A 17 3.56 -12.48 -39.62
N CYS A 18 2.31 -12.96 -39.61
CA CYS A 18 1.43 -12.88 -38.46
C CYS A 18 1.86 -13.94 -37.44
N ASP A 19 3.05 -13.76 -36.87
CA ASP A 19 3.45 -14.49 -35.67
C ASP A 19 2.39 -14.21 -34.61
N LYS A 20 1.79 -15.29 -34.09
CA LYS A 20 0.82 -15.21 -32.99
C LYS A 20 1.45 -14.40 -31.87
N VAL A 21 0.95 -13.20 -31.63
CA VAL A 21 1.30 -12.40 -30.45
C VAL A 21 1.07 -13.31 -29.26
N LYS A 22 2.16 -13.74 -28.60
CA LYS A 22 2.04 -14.54 -27.37
C LYS A 22 1.26 -13.69 -26.38
N GLU A 23 0.09 -14.16 -25.98
CA GLU A 23 -0.64 -13.54 -24.88
C GLU A 23 0.30 -13.46 -23.68
N LEU A 24 0.52 -12.23 -23.19
CA LEU A 24 1.18 -12.01 -21.92
C LEU A 24 0.29 -12.63 -20.85
N LYS A 25 0.87 -13.54 -20.08
CA LYS A 25 0.18 -14.22 -18.97
C LYS A 25 0.64 -13.61 -17.67
N ASP A 26 -0.25 -13.50 -16.71
CA ASP A 26 0.10 -13.07 -15.36
C ASP A 26 1.24 -13.93 -14.79
N GLU A 27 2.22 -13.25 -14.21
CA GLU A 27 3.33 -13.88 -13.50
C GLU A 27 3.40 -13.25 -12.12
N ILE A 28 2.62 -13.81 -11.20
CA ILE A 28 2.47 -13.26 -9.86
C ILE A 28 3.56 -13.84 -8.95
N SER A 29 4.42 -12.96 -8.45
CA SER A 29 5.34 -13.27 -7.36
C SER A 29 4.70 -12.83 -6.05
N SER A 30 4.66 -13.70 -5.05
CA SER A 30 4.09 -13.37 -3.75
C SER A 30 4.99 -13.83 -2.61
N HIS A 31 5.08 -12.99 -1.57
CA HIS A 31 5.88 -13.27 -0.40
C HIS A 31 5.05 -13.11 0.87
N LYS A 32 5.06 -14.15 1.72
CA LYS A 32 4.43 -14.12 3.03
C LYS A 32 5.49 -14.00 4.11
N TYR A 33 5.39 -12.97 4.93
CA TYR A 33 6.35 -12.70 6.00
C TYR A 33 6.17 -13.69 7.16
N SER A 34 7.27 -14.31 7.58
CA SER A 34 7.33 -15.22 8.73
C SER A 34 8.69 -15.09 9.43
N PRO A 35 8.78 -14.36 10.57
CA PRO A 35 7.68 -13.73 11.30
C PRO A 35 7.04 -12.56 10.52
N GLN A 36 5.81 -12.21 10.89
CA GLN A 36 5.14 -11.02 10.36
C GLN A 36 5.94 -9.77 10.75
N LEU A 37 5.91 -8.75 9.89
CA LEU A 37 6.57 -7.48 10.19
C LEU A 37 5.59 -6.62 10.98
N VAL A 38 5.96 -6.28 12.21
CA VAL A 38 5.06 -5.61 13.17
C VAL A 38 5.66 -4.26 13.53
N LEU A 39 4.81 -3.23 13.51
CA LEU A 39 5.08 -1.91 14.06
C LEU A 39 4.25 -1.73 15.33
N LYS A 40 4.94 -1.43 16.43
CA LYS A 40 4.42 -1.04 17.73
C LYS A 40 5.17 0.22 18.16
N PRO A 41 4.64 1.43 17.86
CA PRO A 41 5.26 2.66 18.31
C PRO A 41 5.46 2.70 19.83
N VAL A 42 4.72 1.90 20.61
CA VAL A 42 4.89 1.82 22.06
C VAL A 42 5.18 0.38 22.50
N ASP A 43 6.26 0.20 23.29
CA ASP A 43 6.62 -1.11 23.86
C ASP A 43 5.60 -1.60 24.88
N SER A 44 4.99 -0.67 25.62
CA SER A 44 3.95 -0.92 26.61
C SER A 44 3.03 0.30 26.68
N LEU A 45 1.75 0.10 26.41
CA LEU A 45 0.74 1.11 26.65
C LEU A 45 0.45 1.19 28.16
N SER A 46 0.96 2.23 28.81
CA SER A 46 0.58 2.56 30.19
C SER A 46 -0.44 3.68 30.18
N ARG A 47 -1.19 3.83 31.28
CA ARG A 47 -1.99 5.04 31.51
C ARG A 47 -1.42 5.81 32.68
N ILE A 48 -1.09 7.08 32.47
CA ILE A 48 -0.57 7.98 33.51
C ILE A 48 -1.68 8.99 33.83
N TYR A 49 -1.89 9.25 35.12
CA TYR A 49 -2.82 10.28 35.53
C TYR A 49 -2.26 11.64 35.14
N SER A 50 -2.99 12.38 34.32
CA SER A 50 -2.70 13.76 33.97
C SER A 50 -3.50 14.68 34.91
N PRO A 51 -2.85 15.38 35.85
CA PRO A 51 -3.54 16.31 36.74
C PRO A 51 -4.18 17.48 35.99
N HIS A 52 -3.64 17.82 34.81
CA HIS A 52 -4.20 18.85 33.94
C HIS A 52 -5.56 18.42 33.38
N CYS A 53 -5.73 17.12 33.13
CA CYS A 53 -6.92 16.55 32.54
C CYS A 53 -7.82 15.80 33.50
N SER A 54 -7.38 15.64 34.74
CA SER A 54 -8.07 14.86 35.78
C SER A 54 -8.45 13.45 35.34
N GLU A 55 -7.68 12.86 34.43
CA GLU A 55 -7.92 11.53 33.87
C GLU A 55 -6.62 10.77 33.57
N LEU A 56 -6.77 9.50 33.19
CA LEU A 56 -5.68 8.60 32.84
C LEU A 56 -5.42 8.63 31.33
N ILE A 57 -4.31 9.21 30.90
CA ILE A 57 -3.92 9.34 29.49
C ILE A 57 -2.90 8.26 29.07
N PRO A 58 -2.90 7.81 27.80
CA PRO A 58 -1.88 6.89 27.26
C PRO A 58 -0.44 7.42 27.41
N PHE A 59 0.53 6.55 27.67
CA PHE A 59 1.97 6.86 27.68
C PHE A 59 2.79 5.73 27.04
N PRO A 60 3.86 6.04 26.28
CA PRO A 60 4.41 7.37 25.98
C PRO A 60 3.49 8.23 25.11
N LEU A 61 3.57 9.56 25.29
CA LEU A 61 2.70 10.53 24.61
C LEU A 61 3.01 10.61 23.11
N ASP A 62 4.30 10.69 22.80
CA ASP A 62 4.80 10.74 21.43
C ASP A 62 5.75 9.56 21.22
N SER A 63 5.51 8.81 20.15
CA SER A 63 6.43 7.76 19.72
C SER A 63 6.24 7.46 18.24
N ALA A 64 7.30 6.99 17.61
CA ALA A 64 7.27 6.59 16.21
C ALA A 64 8.14 5.36 16.00
N GLU A 65 7.63 4.43 15.20
CA GLU A 65 8.40 3.30 14.70
C GLU A 65 8.24 3.21 13.19
N SER A 66 9.33 2.85 12.50
CA SER A 66 9.34 2.68 11.06
C SER A 66 9.88 1.32 10.63
N LEU A 67 9.34 0.83 9.53
CA LEU A 67 9.72 -0.42 8.87
C LEU A 67 9.86 -0.15 7.38
N GLU A 68 10.91 -0.70 6.78
CA GLU A 68 11.11 -0.67 5.33
C GLU A 68 10.96 -2.07 4.74
N ILE A 69 10.26 -2.17 3.61
CA ILE A 69 10.05 -3.43 2.89
C ILE A 69 10.63 -3.36 1.48
N ASP A 70 11.11 -4.51 1.04
CA ASP A 70 11.53 -4.80 -0.34
C ASP A 70 10.45 -5.77 -0.89
N VAL A 71 9.65 -5.30 -1.85
CA VAL A 71 8.48 -6.01 -2.37
C VAL A 71 8.89 -6.98 -3.46
N ASP A 72 9.83 -6.60 -4.32
CA ASP A 72 10.28 -7.44 -5.44
C ASP A 72 11.58 -8.21 -5.18
N ASN A 73 12.15 -8.04 -3.98
CA ASN A 73 13.33 -8.74 -3.49
C ASN A 73 14.56 -8.49 -4.38
N ASP A 74 14.69 -7.28 -4.91
CA ASP A 74 15.85 -6.84 -5.71
C ASP A 74 17.03 -6.36 -4.87
N GLY A 75 16.85 -6.29 -3.54
CA GLY A 75 17.86 -5.85 -2.57
C GLY A 75 17.74 -4.37 -2.18
N LEU A 76 16.83 -3.62 -2.79
CA LEU A 76 16.50 -2.23 -2.46
C LEU A 76 15.16 -2.16 -1.71
N LYS A 77 15.00 -1.15 -0.88
CA LYS A 77 13.74 -0.91 -0.18
C LYS A 77 12.79 -0.14 -1.08
N ASP A 78 11.56 -0.61 -1.18
CA ASP A 78 10.53 -0.01 -2.02
C ASP A 78 9.60 0.92 -1.25
N PHE A 79 9.27 0.56 -0.01
CA PHE A 79 8.31 1.30 0.80
C PHE A 79 8.74 1.35 2.26
N LYS A 80 8.41 2.47 2.90
CA LYS A 80 8.54 2.69 4.33
C LYS A 80 7.15 2.87 4.94
N PHE A 81 6.88 2.14 6.01
CA PHE A 81 5.74 2.35 6.88
C PHE A 81 6.23 3.04 8.15
N THR A 82 5.51 4.06 8.58
CA THR A 82 5.77 4.74 9.85
C THR A 82 4.48 4.78 10.64
N TYR A 83 4.49 4.20 11.84
CA TYR A 83 3.40 4.33 12.79
C TYR A 83 3.82 5.34 13.86
N THR A 84 3.11 6.46 13.94
CA THR A 84 3.33 7.52 14.92
C THR A 84 2.15 7.60 15.86
N THR A 85 2.42 7.70 17.16
CA THR A 85 1.49 8.23 18.17
C THR A 85 2.01 9.60 18.56
N HIS A 86 1.10 10.57 18.70
CA HIS A 86 1.46 11.89 19.19
C HIS A 86 0.31 12.48 19.99
N TYR A 87 0.67 13.33 20.94
CA TYR A 87 -0.29 14.07 21.75
C TYR A 87 -0.35 15.53 21.26
N GLU A 88 -1.41 15.90 20.54
CA GLU A 88 -1.57 17.27 20.07
C GLU A 88 -2.63 18.01 20.88
N PHE A 89 -2.22 19.03 21.63
CA PHE A 89 -3.14 19.85 22.42
C PHE A 89 -4.02 20.71 21.51
N VAL A 90 -5.27 20.30 21.26
CA VAL A 90 -6.17 20.99 20.33
C VAL A 90 -6.76 22.29 20.93
N SER A 91 -6.91 22.40 22.26
CA SER A 91 -7.56 23.57 22.89
C SER A 91 -7.25 23.72 24.38
N SER A 92 -7.21 24.97 24.87
CA SER A 92 -7.09 25.31 26.31
C SER A 92 -8.36 25.06 27.14
N VAL A 93 -9.45 24.63 26.49
CA VAL A 93 -10.77 24.41 27.11
C VAL A 93 -11.09 22.92 27.26
N ASP A 94 -10.53 22.05 26.42
CA ASP A 94 -10.75 20.60 26.47
C ASP A 94 -9.47 19.87 26.05
N SER A 95 -8.49 19.89 26.94
CA SER A 95 -7.10 19.53 26.66
C SER A 95 -6.79 18.03 26.67
N CYS A 96 -7.82 17.20 26.76
CA CYS A 96 -7.72 15.91 27.44
C CYS A 96 -7.96 14.68 26.56
N GLU A 97 -8.76 14.78 25.51
CA GLU A 97 -8.86 13.73 24.48
C GLU A 97 -8.04 14.09 23.23
N ASN A 98 -6.72 14.17 23.39
CA ASN A 98 -5.78 14.70 22.38
C ASN A 98 -4.73 13.69 21.92
N HIS A 99 -5.01 12.39 22.09
CA HIS A 99 -4.13 11.33 21.61
C HIS A 99 -4.46 10.99 20.15
N ASN A 100 -3.55 11.36 19.26
CA ASN A 100 -3.67 11.10 17.83
C ASN A 100 -2.64 10.05 17.43
N SER A 101 -3.00 9.21 16.48
CA SER A 101 -2.08 8.25 15.88
C SER A 101 -2.29 8.16 14.38
N SER A 102 -1.20 7.91 13.66
CA SER A 102 -1.22 7.89 12.21
C SER A 102 -0.28 6.83 11.68
N ILE A 103 -0.69 6.21 10.58
CA ILE A 103 0.12 5.26 9.83
C ILE A 103 0.36 5.88 8.47
N LEU A 104 1.59 6.29 8.22
CA LEU A 104 2.04 6.85 6.96
C LEU A 104 2.78 5.77 6.17
N MET A 105 2.49 5.70 4.87
CA MET A 105 3.27 4.93 3.91
C MET A 105 3.99 5.88 2.96
N GLU A 106 5.26 5.62 2.73
CA GLU A 106 6.13 6.38 1.83
C GLU A 106 6.74 5.44 0.80
N ALA A 107 6.68 5.83 -0.47
CA ALA A 107 7.40 5.16 -1.54
C ALA A 107 8.87 5.60 -1.53
N ILE A 108 9.77 4.64 -1.50
CA ILE A 108 11.21 4.85 -1.57
C ILE A 108 11.61 4.75 -3.05
N GLY A 109 12.28 5.79 -3.55
CA GLY A 109 12.63 5.91 -4.96
C GLY A 109 11.58 6.64 -5.80
N LEU A 110 11.99 7.09 -6.98
CA LEU A 110 11.18 7.97 -7.83
C LEU A 110 10.06 7.23 -8.57
N GLU A 111 10.28 5.96 -8.90
CA GLU A 111 9.35 5.15 -9.71
C GLU A 111 8.26 4.50 -8.88
N ASN A 112 8.59 4.09 -7.66
CA ASN A 112 7.67 3.47 -6.73
C ASN A 112 6.56 4.47 -6.34
N LYS A 113 5.33 3.96 -6.26
CA LYS A 113 4.14 4.73 -5.88
C LYS A 113 3.14 3.88 -5.11
N ILE A 114 2.29 4.57 -4.37
CA ILE A 114 1.18 4.04 -3.58
C ILE A 114 -0.11 4.35 -4.31
N ILE A 115 -1.04 3.39 -4.38
CA ILE A 115 -2.37 3.63 -4.96
C ILE A 115 -3.24 4.37 -3.94
N VAL A 116 -3.77 5.51 -4.35
CA VAL A 116 -4.56 6.43 -3.51
C VAL A 116 -5.98 6.58 -4.03
N LYS A 117 -6.91 7.05 -3.18
CA LYS A 117 -8.29 7.32 -3.62
C LYS A 117 -8.33 8.43 -4.67
N GLU A 118 -7.63 9.52 -4.36
CA GLU A 118 -7.46 10.70 -5.22
C GLU A 118 -6.06 11.28 -4.97
N GLU A 119 -5.41 11.80 -6.00
CA GLU A 119 -4.06 12.36 -5.91
C GLU A 119 -3.96 13.53 -4.92
N ALA A 120 -5.04 14.28 -4.73
CA ALA A 120 -5.08 15.43 -3.83
C ALA A 120 -5.28 15.08 -2.34
N MET A 121 -5.82 13.89 -2.04
CA MET A 121 -6.25 13.55 -0.67
C MET A 121 -5.16 12.89 0.18
N ASN A 122 -4.00 12.52 -0.39
CA ASN A 122 -2.91 11.83 0.31
C ASN A 122 -3.38 10.65 1.19
N GLN A 123 -4.44 9.95 0.78
CA GLN A 123 -5.01 8.82 1.50
C GLN A 123 -4.95 7.56 0.64
N VAL A 124 -4.50 6.47 1.26
CA VAL A 124 -4.43 5.17 0.60
C VAL A 124 -5.83 4.71 0.19
N ARG A 125 -5.94 4.16 -1.02
CA ARG A 125 -7.12 3.39 -1.39
C ARG A 125 -7.02 2.01 -0.75
N VAL A 126 -7.77 1.81 0.32
CA VAL A 126 -7.88 0.49 0.96
C VAL A 126 -8.76 -0.41 0.09
N LEU A 127 -8.24 -1.58 -0.26
CA LEU A 127 -8.86 -2.50 -1.23
C LEU A 127 -9.37 -3.76 -0.52
N ALA A 128 -10.50 -4.25 -0.99
CA ALA A 128 -11.01 -5.58 -0.65
C ALA A 128 -10.29 -6.67 -1.45
N GLN A 129 -10.49 -7.92 -1.08
CA GLN A 129 -10.05 -9.06 -1.88
C GLN A 129 -10.65 -8.98 -3.29
N ASP A 130 -9.85 -9.30 -4.29
CA ASP A 130 -10.18 -9.32 -5.73
C ASP A 130 -10.43 -7.96 -6.40
N ASP A 131 -10.31 -6.84 -5.66
CA ASP A 131 -10.34 -5.50 -6.26
C ASP A 131 -9.18 -5.34 -7.26
N LEU A 132 -9.48 -4.73 -8.41
CA LEU A 132 -8.51 -4.51 -9.47
C LEU A 132 -7.55 -3.37 -9.12
N ILE A 133 -6.25 -3.63 -9.26
CA ILE A 133 -5.18 -2.66 -9.15
C ILE A 133 -4.57 -2.49 -10.53
N SER A 134 -4.89 -1.37 -11.18
CA SER A 134 -4.46 -1.08 -12.56
C SER A 134 -3.44 0.04 -12.65
N ASN A 135 -2.70 0.06 -13.75
CA ASN A 135 -1.73 1.11 -14.06
C ASN A 135 -2.34 2.52 -14.22
N THR A 136 -3.66 2.61 -14.43
CA THR A 136 -4.43 3.86 -14.52
C THR A 136 -4.93 4.38 -13.18
N SER A 137 -4.68 3.65 -12.08
CA SER A 137 -5.09 4.07 -10.74
C SER A 137 -4.35 5.35 -10.33
N SER A 138 -4.99 6.21 -9.56
CA SER A 138 -4.35 7.39 -8.97
C SER A 138 -3.21 6.98 -8.04
N VAL A 139 -2.10 7.71 -8.12
CA VAL A 139 -0.86 7.35 -7.41
C VAL A 139 -0.27 8.50 -6.62
N SER A 140 0.39 8.20 -5.51
CA SER A 140 1.17 9.18 -4.75
C SER A 140 2.51 8.58 -4.27
N SER A 141 3.47 9.44 -3.95
CA SER A 141 4.72 9.03 -3.30
C SER A 141 4.57 8.86 -1.79
N ASN A 142 3.55 9.44 -1.17
CA ASN A 142 3.22 9.25 0.23
C ASN A 142 1.71 9.25 0.42
N ALA A 143 1.22 8.50 1.41
CA ALA A 143 -0.19 8.48 1.74
C ALA A 143 -0.42 7.96 3.16
N PHE A 144 -1.39 8.56 3.85
CA PHE A 144 -1.90 8.05 5.11
C PHE A 144 -2.76 6.82 4.87
N ILE A 145 -2.44 5.74 5.58
CA ILE A 145 -3.26 4.54 5.70
C ILE A 145 -4.33 4.75 6.77
N PHE A 146 -3.92 5.39 7.86
CA PHE A 146 -4.75 5.68 9.02
C PHE A 146 -4.33 7.05 9.58
N LEU A 147 -5.32 7.85 9.97
CA LEU A 147 -5.14 9.09 10.68
C LEU A 147 -6.29 9.21 11.69
N GLU A 148 -5.95 9.26 12.96
CA GLU A 148 -6.87 9.56 14.05
C GLU A 148 -7.12 11.07 14.05
N ASP A 149 -8.08 11.50 13.24
CA ASP A 149 -8.58 12.88 13.16
C ASP A 149 -10.12 12.83 13.11
N ALA A 150 -10.79 13.76 13.80
CA ALA A 150 -12.25 13.83 13.89
C ALA A 150 -12.94 14.00 12.53
N GLU A 151 -12.22 14.47 11.51
CA GLU A 151 -12.74 14.70 10.16
C GLU A 151 -12.40 13.59 9.14
N VAL A 152 -11.44 12.71 9.43
CA VAL A 152 -11.07 11.62 8.52
C VAL A 152 -11.86 10.37 8.88
N ALA A 153 -13.02 10.22 8.25
CA ALA A 153 -13.75 8.96 8.28
C ALA A 153 -12.83 7.83 7.80
N GLU A 154 -12.62 6.80 8.64
CA GLU A 154 -12.12 5.52 8.17
C GLU A 154 -13.15 4.96 7.17
N ASP A 155 -13.03 5.29 5.89
CA ASP A 155 -13.91 4.73 4.85
C ASP A 155 -13.86 3.20 4.84
N VAL A 156 -12.80 2.59 5.43
CA VAL A 156 -12.68 1.15 5.65
C VAL A 156 -11.98 0.88 6.99
N VAL A 157 -12.72 0.38 7.98
CA VAL A 157 -12.18 -0.08 9.28
C VAL A 157 -11.14 -1.19 9.05
N LEU A 158 -9.87 -0.88 9.32
CA LEU A 158 -8.73 -1.79 9.15
C LEU A 158 -8.75 -2.97 10.14
N GLU A 159 -9.47 -2.82 11.25
CA GLU A 159 -9.61 -3.82 12.32
C GLU A 159 -10.45 -5.05 11.89
N SER A 160 -11.35 -4.88 10.91
CA SER A 160 -12.36 -5.88 10.51
C SER A 160 -11.82 -7.02 9.62
N GLY A 161 -10.52 -7.07 9.36
CA GLY A 161 -9.88 -8.16 8.62
C GLY A 161 -8.69 -7.72 7.80
N ASN A 162 -7.97 -8.67 7.22
CA ASN A 162 -6.80 -8.39 6.40
C ASN A 162 -7.17 -7.52 5.17
N LYS A 163 -6.64 -6.29 5.09
CA LYS A 163 -6.89 -5.37 3.97
C LYS A 163 -5.69 -5.31 3.05
N PHE A 164 -5.91 -4.81 1.83
CA PHE A 164 -4.88 -4.66 0.83
C PHE A 164 -4.65 -3.19 0.49
N ILE A 165 -3.38 -2.85 0.30
CA ILE A 165 -2.92 -1.56 -0.20
C ILE A 165 -2.33 -1.81 -1.59
N GLY A 166 -2.83 -1.12 -2.60
CA GLY A 166 -2.25 -1.22 -3.94
C GLY A 166 -0.93 -0.44 -4.02
N VAL A 167 0.02 -0.97 -4.78
CA VAL A 167 1.29 -0.30 -5.07
C VAL A 167 1.66 -0.43 -6.54
N ARG A 168 2.44 0.53 -7.01
CA ARG A 168 3.14 0.47 -8.29
C ARG A 168 4.64 0.47 -8.01
N LEU A 169 5.32 -0.57 -8.47
CA LEU A 169 6.76 -0.71 -8.35
C LEU A 169 7.48 -0.06 -9.54
N SER A 170 8.80 -0.05 -9.47
CA SER A 170 9.68 0.25 -10.60
C SER A 170 9.26 -0.52 -11.86
N SER A 171 9.45 0.12 -13.01
CA SER A 171 8.98 -0.40 -14.31
C SER A 171 7.46 -0.65 -14.40
N ASN A 172 6.61 0.10 -13.67
CA ASN A 172 5.15 0.01 -13.72
C ASN A 172 4.55 -1.37 -13.37
N ARG A 173 5.29 -2.23 -12.66
CA ARG A 173 4.73 -3.48 -12.14
C ARG A 173 3.71 -3.18 -11.05
N MET A 174 2.53 -3.79 -11.13
CA MET A 174 1.45 -3.57 -10.16
C MET A 174 1.53 -4.60 -9.04
N GLY A 175 1.27 -4.18 -7.80
CA GLY A 175 1.31 -5.06 -6.64
C GLY A 175 0.32 -4.68 -5.55
N TRP A 176 0.26 -5.51 -4.53
CA TRP A 176 -0.49 -5.27 -3.31
C TRP A 176 0.32 -5.64 -2.07
N ILE A 177 0.02 -4.96 -0.97
CA ILE A 177 0.56 -5.24 0.36
C ILE A 177 -0.62 -5.48 1.30
N LYS A 178 -0.62 -6.63 1.95
CA LYS A 178 -1.65 -7.06 2.90
C LYS A 178 -1.27 -6.62 4.30
N VAL A 179 -2.17 -5.87 4.93
CA VAL A 179 -1.93 -5.24 6.23
C VAL A 179 -3.05 -5.54 7.22
N TYR A 180 -2.74 -5.35 8.48
CA TYR A 180 -3.66 -5.43 9.60
C TYR A 180 -3.32 -4.36 10.64
N HIS A 181 -4.34 -3.76 11.24
CA HIS A 181 -4.19 -2.74 12.28
C HIS A 181 -5.14 -3.06 13.43
N ASP A 182 -4.60 -2.99 14.65
CA ASP A 182 -5.34 -3.07 15.89
C ASP A 182 -5.02 -1.82 16.71
N ARG A 183 -5.95 -0.87 16.70
CA ARG A 183 -5.80 0.43 17.37
C ARG A 183 -5.75 0.27 18.88
N SER A 184 -6.45 -0.73 19.43
CA SER A 184 -6.56 -0.93 20.89
C SER A 184 -5.22 -1.22 21.57
N ILE A 185 -4.27 -1.78 20.81
CA ILE A 185 -2.93 -2.14 21.29
C ILE A 185 -1.81 -1.47 20.47
N PHE A 186 -2.14 -0.44 19.69
CA PHE A 186 -1.18 0.28 18.82
C PHE A 186 -0.32 -0.66 17.97
N LYS A 187 -0.97 -1.60 17.29
CA LYS A 187 -0.27 -2.60 16.49
C LYS A 187 -0.64 -2.49 15.02
N PHE A 188 0.33 -2.19 14.18
CA PHE A 188 0.23 -2.34 12.74
C PHE A 188 1.07 -3.52 12.27
N THR A 189 0.62 -4.26 11.26
CA THR A 189 1.30 -5.47 10.80
C THR A 189 1.23 -5.58 9.29
N VAL A 190 2.39 -5.80 8.67
CA VAL A 190 2.52 -6.20 7.26
C VAL A 190 2.62 -7.72 7.21
N LEU A 191 1.67 -8.34 6.51
CA LEU A 191 1.43 -9.78 6.54
C LEU A 191 2.01 -10.49 5.32
N GLN A 192 1.81 -9.90 4.15
CA GLN A 192 2.10 -10.51 2.86
C GLN A 192 2.15 -9.42 1.79
N ASN A 193 2.88 -9.66 0.71
CA ASN A 193 2.79 -8.87 -0.51
C ASN A 193 2.67 -9.78 -1.73
N ALA A 194 2.31 -9.17 -2.87
CA ALA A 194 2.54 -9.76 -4.18
C ALA A 194 2.64 -8.67 -5.25
N TYR A 195 3.24 -8.99 -6.39
CA TYR A 195 3.27 -8.15 -7.57
C TYR A 195 3.20 -8.99 -8.85
N ASN A 196 2.71 -8.37 -9.93
CA ASN A 196 2.76 -8.94 -11.26
C ASN A 196 4.08 -8.54 -11.93
N SER A 197 4.91 -9.52 -12.26
CA SER A 197 6.22 -9.31 -12.89
C SER A 197 6.10 -8.72 -14.30
N ASN A 198 4.94 -8.83 -14.94
CA ASN A 198 4.70 -8.21 -16.24
C ASN A 198 4.30 -6.74 -16.09
N PHE A 199 5.17 -5.84 -16.56
CA PHE A 199 5.13 -4.38 -16.45
C PHE A 199 3.87 -3.63 -16.97
N HIS A 200 2.89 -4.36 -17.52
CA HIS A 200 1.65 -3.79 -18.07
C HIS A 200 0.40 -4.57 -17.69
N LEU A 201 0.54 -5.62 -16.90
CA LEU A 201 -0.60 -6.39 -16.44
C LEU A 201 -1.02 -5.90 -15.06
N ASP A 202 -2.33 -5.74 -14.92
CA ASP A 202 -2.96 -5.42 -13.65
C ASP A 202 -2.81 -6.60 -12.68
N ILE A 203 -3.13 -6.37 -11.42
CA ILE A 203 -3.20 -7.44 -10.41
C ILE A 203 -4.47 -7.26 -9.60
N LYS A 204 -5.06 -8.37 -9.15
CA LYS A 204 -6.15 -8.30 -8.18
C LYS A 204 -5.58 -8.33 -6.75
N ALA A 205 -6.15 -7.53 -5.87
CA ALA A 205 -5.81 -7.54 -4.45
C ALA A 205 -5.97 -8.95 -3.87
N GLY A 206 -4.91 -9.49 -3.26
CA GLY A 206 -4.88 -10.84 -2.71
C GLY A 206 -4.63 -11.96 -3.72
N GLN A 207 -4.44 -11.66 -5.02
CA GLN A 207 -4.00 -12.64 -6.01
C GLN A 207 -2.56 -13.09 -5.71
N THR A 208 -2.35 -14.41 -5.61
CA THR A 208 -1.04 -14.99 -5.31
C THR A 208 -0.48 -15.88 -6.43
N LYS A 209 -1.27 -16.12 -7.49
CA LYS A 209 -0.96 -16.99 -8.62
C LYS A 209 -1.68 -16.50 -9.88
#